data_AF-A0A8B7UW82-F1
#
_entry.id   AF-A0A8B7UW82-F1
#
_cell.length_a   1.000
_cell.length_b   1.000
_cell.length_c   1.000
_cell.angle_alpha   90.00
_cell.angle_beta   90.00
_cell.angle_gamma   90.00
#
_symmetry.space_group_name_H-M   'P 1'
#
loop_
_entity.id
_entity.type
_entity.pdbx_description
1 polymer ?
#
loop_
_entity_poly.entity_id
_entity_poly.type
_entity_poly.pdbx_seq_one_letter_code
_entity_poly.pdbx_strand_id
1 'polypeptide(L)'
;MAPWAGAMIPGRIFSASPHTLLEGMVLWSPSIRAGLKPSQLLPQQAPSRPLSVGYMNCAKHQELPGKKPLSEKKLKRHFVDRRRVLVRAGNGGSGASCFHSEPRKEFGGPDGGDGGSGGHVILRVDQQVRSLSSVLSLYQGFHGEDGGRKNCSGRGGATLYIRVPVGTLVKEGSETVAELSHPGDEYIAALGGAGGKGNRFFLANDNRAPAMYTPGEPGQERVLLLELKTVAHAGLVGFPNAGKSSLLRAISNAKPTVASYPFTTLNPHIGIVHYADHLSPAVADIPGIVRGAHQNRGLGLSFLRHIERCLFLLFVVDLSLPEPWAQVEDLKYELEKHKEGLSQRPHEIIANKMDLPQARANLPQLQAHLGQEVIALSALTGENLEQLLLRVKVLHDACVEAERGQGRQPLRW
;
A
#
# COMPACT_ATOMS: atom_id res chain seq x y z
N MET A 1 13.20 33.15 58.96
CA MET A 1 14.53 33.19 58.32
C MET A 1 14.35 33.32 56.81
N ALA A 2 15.27 33.98 56.12
CA ALA A 2 15.33 34.25 54.67
C ALA A 2 16.82 34.45 54.29
N PRO A 3 17.24 34.66 53.01
CA PRO A 3 16.53 34.60 51.72
C PRO A 3 16.81 33.23 51.02
N TRP A 4 16.81 32.97 49.69
CA TRP A 4 16.66 33.68 48.39
C TRP A 4 15.67 32.85 47.51
N ALA A 5 14.98 33.34 46.46
CA ALA A 5 15.35 34.05 45.21
C ALA A 5 16.13 33.19 44.20
N GLY A 6 15.77 33.06 42.92
CA GLY A 6 14.63 33.55 42.10
C GLY A 6 14.74 32.93 40.67
N ALA A 7 14.03 33.33 39.61
CA ALA A 7 12.81 34.12 39.43
C ALA A 7 12.26 33.91 37.98
N MET A 8 10.94 34.08 37.79
CA MET A 8 10.19 34.40 36.55
C MET A 8 10.26 33.53 35.26
N ILE A 9 9.07 33.44 34.65
CA ILE A 9 8.68 32.97 33.30
C ILE A 9 8.37 34.24 32.43
N PRO A 10 7.90 34.20 31.16
CA PRO A 10 7.89 33.16 30.12
C PRO A 10 8.39 33.67 28.73
N GLY A 11 8.32 32.82 27.68
CA GLY A 11 8.47 33.27 26.28
C GLY A 11 8.10 32.22 25.23
N ARG A 12 7.12 32.51 24.36
CA ARG A 12 6.76 31.76 23.13
C ARG A 12 6.68 32.75 21.94
N ILE A 13 6.51 32.19 20.73
CA ILE A 13 5.90 32.79 19.51
C ILE A 13 6.86 33.32 18.41
N PHE A 14 6.94 32.53 17.33
CA PHE A 14 6.95 32.87 15.89
C PHE A 14 8.08 33.68 15.21
N SER A 15 8.63 33.04 14.16
CA SER A 15 8.59 33.46 12.73
C SER A 15 9.79 34.18 12.05
N ALA A 16 9.69 34.13 10.72
CA ALA A 16 10.29 35.01 9.71
C ALA A 16 11.82 34.96 9.49
N SER A 17 12.22 34.15 8.51
CA SER A 17 13.30 34.52 7.59
C SER A 17 12.92 35.76 6.77
N PRO A 18 13.89 36.61 6.42
CA PRO A 18 14.07 36.94 5.00
C PRO A 18 15.54 36.86 4.56
N HIS A 19 15.75 36.71 3.25
CA HIS A 19 16.65 37.54 2.41
C HIS A 19 16.83 36.91 1.03
N THR A 20 15.94 37.26 0.10
CA THR A 20 16.18 37.14 -1.35
C THR A 20 16.98 38.35 -1.83
N LEU A 21 17.94 38.15 -2.72
CA LEU A 21 18.71 39.20 -3.38
C LEU A 21 19.04 38.78 -4.83
N LEU A 22 19.39 39.77 -5.66
CA LEU A 22 19.84 39.64 -7.05
C LEU A 22 18.78 39.16 -8.06
N GLU A 23 17.89 40.08 -8.44
CA GLU A 23 17.46 40.15 -9.84
C GLU A 23 18.65 40.62 -10.71
N GLY A 24 18.84 39.99 -11.87
CA GLY A 24 19.88 40.35 -12.84
C GLY A 24 19.28 40.87 -14.14
N MET A 25 19.55 42.13 -14.48
CA MET A 25 19.13 42.72 -15.76
C MET A 25 19.87 42.09 -16.95
N VAL A 26 19.13 41.70 -18.00
CA VAL A 26 19.55 41.94 -19.39
C VAL A 26 18.33 42.43 -20.19
N LEU A 27 18.17 43.74 -20.27
CA LEU A 27 17.44 44.38 -21.35
C LEU A 27 18.25 44.21 -22.64
N TRP A 28 17.66 43.98 -23.81
CA TRP A 28 18.25 44.33 -25.12
C TRP A 28 17.16 44.56 -26.16
N SER A 29 17.33 45.60 -26.96
CA SER A 29 16.51 46.00 -28.12
C SER A 29 17.39 46.93 -28.98
N PRO A 30 17.14 47.13 -30.30
CA PRO A 30 15.92 47.83 -30.74
C PRO A 30 15.31 47.37 -32.08
N SER A 31 14.26 48.08 -32.46
CA SER A 31 13.44 48.04 -33.69
C SER A 31 14.16 48.21 -35.03
N ILE A 32 13.46 47.83 -36.12
CA ILE A 32 13.18 48.73 -37.27
C ILE A 32 11.83 48.33 -37.93
N ARG A 33 11.26 49.19 -38.79
CA ARG A 33 9.85 49.18 -39.25
C ARG A 33 9.72 49.34 -40.78
N ALA A 34 8.55 48.97 -41.32
CA ALA A 34 7.99 49.21 -42.69
C ALA A 34 8.29 48.13 -43.76
N GLY A 35 7.42 47.92 -44.78
CA GLY A 35 6.05 48.43 -44.93
C GLY A 35 5.39 48.20 -46.32
N LEU A 36 4.05 48.04 -46.32
CA LEU A 36 3.08 48.20 -47.43
C LEU A 36 3.11 47.27 -48.68
N LYS A 37 1.92 47.06 -49.27
CA LYS A 37 1.62 46.44 -50.59
C LYS A 37 1.04 47.51 -51.54
N PRO A 38 1.09 47.34 -52.88
CA PRO A 38 -0.06 46.82 -53.67
C PRO A 38 0.38 45.93 -54.89
N SER A 39 -0.36 45.80 -56.00
CA SER A 39 -1.53 44.90 -56.20
C SER A 39 -1.84 44.70 -57.72
N GLN A 40 -2.83 43.84 -58.09
CA GLN A 40 -3.44 43.68 -59.45
C GLN A 40 -2.59 42.95 -60.53
N LEU A 41 -3.12 42.25 -61.56
CA LEU A 41 -4.48 41.80 -61.94
C LEU A 41 -4.48 40.52 -62.86
N LEU A 42 -5.66 40.03 -63.30
CA LEU A 42 -5.95 38.76 -64.04
C LEU A 42 -6.23 38.96 -65.55
N PRO A 43 -6.28 37.87 -66.38
CA PRO A 43 -7.56 37.24 -66.81
C PRO A 43 -7.54 35.68 -66.81
N GLN A 44 -8.61 34.95 -66.41
CA GLN A 44 -9.78 34.41 -67.19
C GLN A 44 -9.44 33.35 -68.27
N GLN A 45 -10.25 32.30 -68.56
CA GLN A 45 -11.73 32.13 -68.59
C GLN A 45 -12.25 30.74 -68.10
N ALA A 46 -13.58 30.53 -68.01
CA ALA A 46 -14.26 29.24 -67.73
C ALA A 46 -15.73 29.21 -68.23
N PRO A 47 -16.32 28.01 -68.51
CA PRO A 47 -17.56 27.50 -67.85
C PRO A 47 -17.47 25.94 -67.64
N SER A 48 -18.43 25.10 -67.20
CA SER A 48 -19.71 25.08 -66.42
C SER A 48 -19.82 23.62 -65.86
N ARG A 49 -20.50 23.21 -64.77
CA ARG A 49 -21.83 23.42 -64.13
C ARG A 49 -23.03 22.78 -64.87
N PRO A 50 -24.05 22.20 -64.17
CA PRO A 50 -24.29 22.05 -62.70
C PRO A 50 -24.31 20.54 -62.26
N LEU A 51 -24.71 20.04 -61.06
CA LEU A 51 -25.69 20.41 -60.00
C LEU A 51 -25.22 20.06 -58.56
N SER A 52 -25.97 20.57 -57.57
CA SER A 52 -25.90 20.31 -56.11
C SER A 52 -26.47 18.92 -55.72
N VAL A 53 -26.36 18.36 -54.50
CA VAL A 53 -26.47 18.86 -53.10
C VAL A 53 -25.54 18.02 -52.18
N GLY A 54 -24.98 18.47 -51.05
CA GLY A 54 -25.08 19.74 -50.33
C GLY A 54 -24.11 19.79 -49.12
N TYR A 55 -24.10 20.89 -48.36
CA TYR A 55 -23.12 21.13 -47.27
C TYR A 55 -23.42 20.37 -45.97
N MET A 56 -22.40 19.72 -45.41
CA MET A 56 -22.27 19.43 -43.98
C MET A 56 -20.85 19.83 -43.53
N ASN A 57 -20.74 20.44 -42.35
CA ASN A 57 -19.47 21.01 -41.87
C ASN A 57 -18.54 19.91 -41.31
N CYS A 58 -17.30 19.88 -41.78
CA CYS A 58 -16.22 19.09 -41.16
C CYS A 58 -15.83 19.70 -39.80
N ALA A 59 -16.61 19.37 -38.76
CA ALA A 59 -16.23 19.67 -37.39
C ALA A 59 -14.92 18.95 -37.05
N LYS A 60 -13.95 19.70 -36.50
CA LYS A 60 -12.66 19.13 -36.08
C LYS A 60 -12.90 18.19 -34.90
N HIS A 61 -12.81 16.87 -35.14
CA HIS A 61 -12.58 15.93 -34.06
C HIS A 61 -11.19 16.19 -33.48
N GLN A 62 -11.13 16.93 -32.36
CA GLN A 62 -9.98 16.91 -31.48
C GLN A 62 -10.00 15.56 -30.76
N GLU A 63 -9.24 14.60 -31.28
CA GLU A 63 -8.98 13.35 -30.57
C GLU A 63 -8.33 13.66 -29.21
N LEU A 64 -8.88 13.09 -28.14
CA LEU A 64 -8.32 13.22 -26.80
C LEU A 64 -6.91 12.60 -26.81
N PRO A 65 -5.88 13.28 -26.25
CA PRO A 65 -4.50 12.85 -26.38
C PRO A 65 -4.31 11.44 -25.79
N GLY A 66 -4.03 10.49 -26.67
CA GLY A 66 -3.94 9.07 -26.33
C GLY A 66 -3.01 8.82 -25.15
N LYS A 67 -3.51 8.13 -24.12
CA LYS A 67 -2.73 7.75 -22.94
C LYS A 67 -1.58 6.85 -23.40
N LYS A 68 -0.36 7.40 -23.41
CA LYS A 68 0.87 6.65 -23.73
C LYS A 68 0.90 5.35 -22.92
N PRO A 69 1.17 4.19 -23.54
CA PRO A 69 1.30 2.94 -22.79
C PRO A 69 2.39 3.11 -21.73
N LEU A 70 2.08 2.76 -20.48
CA LEU A 70 2.99 2.96 -19.37
C LEU A 70 4.17 2.00 -19.52
N SER A 71 5.37 2.55 -19.75
CA SER A 71 6.61 1.78 -19.83
C SER A 71 6.73 0.80 -18.66
N GLU A 72 7.15 -0.43 -18.94
CA GLU A 72 7.29 -1.53 -17.96
C GLU A 72 8.14 -1.16 -16.74
N LYS A 73 9.07 -0.20 -16.88
CA LYS A 73 9.83 0.38 -15.75
C LYS A 73 8.92 0.94 -14.65
N LYS A 74 7.68 1.32 -14.97
CA LYS A 74 6.66 1.84 -14.04
C LYS A 74 5.82 0.74 -13.36
N LEU A 75 5.94 -0.53 -13.79
CA LEU A 75 5.29 -1.69 -13.16
C LEU A 75 6.16 -2.33 -12.06
N LYS A 76 7.43 -1.96 -11.91
CA LYS A 76 8.26 -2.34 -10.76
C LYS A 76 7.83 -1.60 -9.50
N ARG A 77 6.71 -2.04 -8.92
CA ARG A 77 6.31 -1.67 -7.57
C ARG A 77 7.31 -2.29 -6.60
N HIS A 78 8.10 -1.45 -5.96
CA HIS A 78 8.93 -1.84 -4.82
C HIS A 78 8.03 -2.38 -3.70
N PHE A 79 8.56 -3.32 -2.92
CA PHE A 79 7.95 -3.72 -1.65
C PHE A 79 7.91 -2.48 -0.72
N VAL A 80 6.74 -2.18 -0.14
CA VAL A 80 6.51 -1.00 0.68
C VAL A 80 5.69 -1.41 1.90
N ASP A 81 6.32 -1.32 3.07
CA ASP A 81 5.79 -1.82 4.33
C ASP A 81 5.27 -0.71 5.23
N ARG A 82 5.49 0.55 4.84
CA ARG A 82 5.01 1.73 5.56
C ARG A 82 4.44 2.75 4.58
N ARG A 83 3.20 3.16 4.80
CA ARG A 83 2.50 4.10 3.92
C ARG A 83 1.69 5.08 4.75
N ARG A 84 2.08 6.36 4.73
CA ARG A 84 1.22 7.46 5.17
C ARG A 84 0.17 7.74 4.10
N VAL A 85 -1.10 7.74 4.52
CA VAL A 85 -2.28 7.90 3.69
C VAL A 85 -3.14 9.00 4.29
N LEU A 86 -3.49 10.00 3.49
CA LEU A 86 -4.56 10.94 3.82
C LEU A 86 -5.88 10.34 3.37
N VAL A 87 -6.82 10.15 4.30
CA VAL A 87 -8.15 9.63 4.02
C VAL A 87 -9.17 10.73 4.29
N ARG A 88 -9.97 11.07 3.29
CA ARG A 88 -11.13 11.97 3.39
C ARG A 88 -12.37 11.17 3.04
N ALA A 89 -13.36 11.12 3.92
CA ALA A 89 -14.66 10.56 3.58
C ALA A 89 -15.50 11.52 2.72
N GLY A 90 -16.62 11.04 2.21
CA GLY A 90 -17.60 11.92 1.57
C GLY A 90 -18.26 12.85 2.58
N ASN A 91 -18.50 14.10 2.18
CA ASN A 91 -19.43 14.98 2.89
C ASN A 91 -20.87 14.49 2.67
N GLY A 92 -21.76 14.77 3.60
CA GLY A 92 -23.20 14.69 3.36
C GLY A 92 -23.64 15.77 2.37
N GLY A 93 -24.70 15.47 1.61
CA GLY A 93 -25.43 16.48 0.85
C GLY A 93 -26.27 17.35 1.77
N SER A 94 -26.61 18.56 1.33
CA SER A 94 -27.44 19.52 2.07
C SER A 94 -28.93 19.20 1.97
N GLY A 95 -29.70 19.50 3.01
CA GLY A 95 -31.16 19.51 2.88
C GLY A 95 -31.63 20.65 1.99
N ALA A 96 -32.76 20.47 1.29
CA ALA A 96 -33.38 21.54 0.52
C ALA A 96 -34.36 22.37 1.38
N SER A 97 -34.39 23.68 1.16
CA SER A 97 -35.53 24.52 1.55
C SER A 97 -36.36 24.84 0.31
N CYS A 98 -37.50 24.17 0.17
CA CYS A 98 -38.40 24.31 -0.97
C CYS A 98 -39.86 24.24 -0.52
N PHE A 99 -40.75 24.84 -1.31
CA PHE A 99 -42.19 24.83 -1.09
C PHE A 99 -42.87 24.31 -2.35
N HIS A 100 -43.87 23.45 -2.16
CA HIS A 100 -44.64 22.86 -3.25
C HIS A 100 -45.38 23.95 -4.04
N SER A 101 -45.41 23.85 -5.36
CA SER A 101 -46.05 24.84 -6.23
C SER A 101 -46.99 24.15 -7.21
N GLU A 102 -48.27 24.53 -7.16
CA GLU A 102 -49.34 24.00 -8.00
C GLU A 102 -50.11 25.17 -8.62
N PRO A 103 -50.49 25.10 -9.92
CA PRO A 103 -51.34 26.12 -10.52
C PRO A 103 -52.64 26.31 -9.73
N ARG A 104 -53.02 27.56 -9.46
CA ARG A 104 -54.19 27.97 -8.66
C ARG A 104 -54.10 27.63 -7.15
N LYS A 105 -52.89 27.46 -6.60
CA LYS A 105 -52.65 27.28 -5.17
C LYS A 105 -51.57 28.25 -4.69
N GLU A 106 -51.99 29.27 -3.95
CA GLU A 106 -51.11 30.38 -3.53
C GLU A 106 -50.08 29.95 -2.48
N PHE A 107 -50.45 29.04 -1.57
CA PHE A 107 -49.59 28.55 -0.49
C PHE A 107 -49.49 27.02 -0.54
N GLY A 108 -48.31 26.52 -0.88
CA GLY A 108 -47.94 25.10 -0.73
C GLY A 108 -47.16 24.84 0.55
N GLY A 109 -47.29 23.63 1.09
CA GLY A 109 -46.47 23.19 2.23
C GLY A 109 -45.01 22.92 1.82
N PRO A 110 -44.10 22.73 2.79
CA PRO A 110 -42.70 22.42 2.53
C PRO A 110 -42.54 21.10 1.76
N ASP A 111 -41.67 21.10 0.76
CA ASP A 111 -41.35 19.96 -0.11
C ASP A 111 -39.85 19.76 -0.38
N GLY A 112 -38.97 20.44 0.37
CA GLY A 112 -37.54 20.20 0.32
C GLY A 112 -37.15 18.90 1.03
N GLY A 113 -36.53 17.97 0.29
CA GLY A 113 -36.03 16.70 0.81
C GLY A 113 -34.72 16.82 1.59
N ASP A 114 -34.37 15.73 2.28
CA ASP A 114 -33.10 15.58 2.99
C ASP A 114 -31.94 15.32 2.01
N GLY A 115 -30.73 15.74 2.34
CA GLY A 115 -29.52 15.36 1.63
C GLY A 115 -29.10 13.92 1.93
N GLY A 116 -28.35 13.31 1.03
CA GLY A 116 -27.79 11.97 1.23
C GLY A 116 -26.56 11.97 2.15
N SER A 117 -26.35 10.90 2.92
CA SER A 117 -25.11 10.73 3.70
C SER A 117 -23.88 10.57 2.81
N GLY A 118 -22.72 11.05 3.27
CA GLY A 118 -21.46 10.85 2.58
C GLY A 118 -20.95 9.41 2.63
N GLY A 119 -20.22 8.99 1.60
CA GLY A 119 -19.63 7.67 1.52
C GLY A 119 -18.46 7.47 2.49
N HIS A 120 -18.55 6.43 3.32
CA HIS A 120 -17.48 6.00 4.23
C HIS A 120 -16.24 5.53 3.46
N VAL A 121 -15.06 5.58 4.09
CA VAL A 121 -13.85 4.94 3.57
C VAL A 121 -13.45 3.82 4.52
N ILE A 122 -13.32 2.60 3.98
CA ILE A 122 -13.08 1.37 4.74
C ILE A 122 -11.79 0.72 4.25
N LEU A 123 -10.89 0.39 5.17
CA LEU A 123 -9.75 -0.50 4.94
C LEU A 123 -10.24 -1.93 5.07
N ARG A 124 -10.12 -2.73 4.01
CA ARG A 124 -10.50 -4.16 3.98
C ARG A 124 -9.27 -5.01 3.71
N VAL A 125 -9.07 -6.07 4.51
CA VAL A 125 -8.00 -7.05 4.29
C VAL A 125 -8.28 -7.90 3.05
N ASP A 126 -7.28 -8.01 2.18
CA ASP A 126 -7.31 -8.82 0.96
C ASP A 126 -6.05 -9.72 0.88
N GLN A 127 -6.24 -11.05 0.87
CA GLN A 127 -5.15 -12.03 0.80
C GLN A 127 -4.30 -11.91 -0.47
N GLN A 128 -4.84 -11.32 -1.55
CA GLN A 128 -4.11 -11.11 -2.81
C GLN A 128 -3.12 -9.94 -2.72
N VAL A 129 -3.30 -9.01 -1.77
CA VAL A 129 -2.46 -7.83 -1.62
C VAL A 129 -1.38 -8.12 -0.58
N ARG A 130 -0.12 -8.25 -1.02
CA ARG A 130 1.02 -8.55 -0.13
C ARG A 130 1.95 -7.36 0.20
N SER A 131 1.64 -6.15 -0.27
CA SER A 131 2.40 -4.93 0.09
C SER A 131 1.53 -3.68 0.02
N LEU A 132 1.90 -2.61 0.72
CA LEU A 132 1.20 -1.31 0.67
C LEU A 132 1.58 -0.48 -0.58
N SER A 133 2.26 -1.08 -1.56
CA SER A 133 2.67 -0.44 -2.83
C SER A 133 1.49 -0.15 -3.77
N SER A 134 0.36 -0.82 -3.56
CA SER A 134 -0.93 -0.54 -4.19
C SER A 134 -1.62 0.70 -3.62
N VAL A 135 -1.25 1.11 -2.40
CA VAL A 135 -2.00 2.11 -1.62
C VAL A 135 -1.57 3.52 -2.00
N LEU A 136 -2.53 4.33 -2.44
CA LEU A 136 -2.34 5.75 -2.77
C LEU A 136 -2.08 6.58 -1.51
N SER A 137 -1.43 7.74 -1.66
CA SER A 137 -1.17 8.66 -0.55
C SER A 137 -2.37 9.55 -0.18
N LEU A 138 -3.40 9.57 -1.03
CA LEU A 138 -4.65 10.29 -0.82
C LEU A 138 -5.81 9.41 -1.32
N TYR A 139 -6.88 9.33 -0.54
CA TYR A 139 -8.18 8.81 -0.94
C TYR A 139 -9.28 9.80 -0.55
N GLN A 140 -10.29 9.92 -1.41
CA GLN A 140 -11.46 10.75 -1.22
C GLN A 140 -12.71 9.90 -1.47
N GLY A 141 -13.58 9.82 -0.45
CA GLY A 141 -14.88 9.16 -0.53
C GLY A 141 -15.87 9.94 -1.41
N PHE A 142 -16.91 9.25 -1.85
CA PHE A 142 -17.96 9.85 -2.68
C PHE A 142 -18.90 10.68 -1.80
N HIS A 143 -19.13 11.93 -2.17
CA HIS A 143 -20.09 12.81 -1.46
C HIS A 143 -21.53 12.30 -1.62
N GLY A 144 -22.40 12.62 -0.66
CA GLY A 144 -23.84 12.49 -0.83
C GLY A 144 -24.39 13.58 -1.76
N GLU A 145 -25.49 13.29 -2.44
CA GLU A 145 -26.21 14.27 -3.26
C GLU A 145 -27.10 15.17 -2.37
N ASP A 146 -27.29 16.43 -2.77
CA ASP A 146 -28.21 17.35 -2.08
C ASP A 146 -29.68 16.92 -2.20
N GLY A 147 -30.50 17.33 -1.24
CA GLY A 147 -31.95 17.20 -1.30
C GLY A 147 -32.56 18.03 -2.43
N GLY A 148 -33.71 17.59 -2.93
CA GLY A 148 -34.44 18.23 -4.02
C GLY A 148 -35.86 18.66 -3.66
N ARG A 149 -36.57 19.21 -4.65
CA ARG A 149 -38.02 19.52 -4.58
C ARG A 149 -38.85 18.23 -4.57
N LYS A 150 -40.15 18.37 -4.32
CA LYS A 150 -41.17 17.30 -4.33
C LYS A 150 -40.89 16.17 -3.32
N ASN A 151 -40.20 16.49 -2.23
CA ASN A 151 -39.70 15.56 -1.20
C ASN A 151 -38.67 14.55 -1.73
N CYS A 152 -37.93 14.89 -2.78
CA CYS A 152 -36.85 14.07 -3.30
C CYS A 152 -35.65 14.15 -2.36
N SER A 153 -35.35 13.08 -1.61
CA SER A 153 -34.11 13.00 -0.84
C SER A 153 -32.91 12.69 -1.74
N GLY A 154 -31.76 13.28 -1.45
CA GLY A 154 -30.51 13.03 -2.16
C GLY A 154 -29.96 11.63 -1.92
N ARG A 155 -29.27 11.07 -2.93
CA ARG A 155 -28.65 9.75 -2.83
C ARG A 155 -27.43 9.76 -1.90
N GLY A 156 -27.29 8.72 -1.09
CA GLY A 156 -26.07 8.50 -0.30
C GLY A 156 -24.85 8.17 -1.17
N GLY A 157 -23.69 8.71 -0.79
CA GLY A 157 -22.42 8.48 -1.47
C GLY A 157 -21.94 7.02 -1.32
N ALA A 158 -21.29 6.49 -2.36
CA ALA A 158 -20.79 5.12 -2.34
C ALA A 158 -19.62 4.92 -1.35
N THR A 159 -19.61 3.80 -0.65
CA THR A 159 -18.50 3.39 0.24
C THR A 159 -17.24 3.06 -0.57
N LEU A 160 -16.10 3.64 -0.18
CA LEU A 160 -14.81 3.42 -0.81
C LEU A 160 -13.99 2.37 -0.05
N TYR A 161 -13.75 1.22 -0.68
CA TYR A 161 -12.93 0.15 -0.12
C TYR A 161 -11.45 0.26 -0.54
N ILE A 162 -10.57 0.44 0.43
CA ILE A 162 -9.11 0.40 0.26
C ILE A 162 -8.64 -1.01 0.65
N ARG A 163 -8.11 -1.77 -0.33
CA ARG A 163 -7.55 -3.11 -0.09
C ARG A 163 -6.17 -3.01 0.56
N VAL A 164 -5.96 -3.70 1.67
CA VAL A 164 -4.67 -3.79 2.38
C VAL A 164 -4.26 -5.24 2.66
N PRO A 165 -2.96 -5.51 2.87
CA PRO A 165 -2.49 -6.84 3.29
C PRO A 165 -3.00 -7.30 4.65
N VAL A 166 -3.01 -8.61 4.83
CA VAL A 166 -3.07 -9.27 6.14
C VAL A 166 -1.90 -8.79 7.02
N GLY A 167 -2.14 -8.54 8.30
CA GLY A 167 -1.11 -8.05 9.23
C GLY A 167 -0.81 -6.55 9.11
N THR A 168 -1.77 -5.74 8.63
CA THR A 168 -1.63 -4.28 8.56
C THR A 168 -1.99 -3.64 9.90
N LEU A 169 -1.03 -2.95 10.52
CA LEU A 169 -1.24 -2.05 11.64
C LEU A 169 -1.69 -0.68 11.13
N VAL A 170 -2.81 -0.18 11.64
CA VAL A 170 -3.35 1.15 11.34
C VAL A 170 -3.03 2.09 12.50
N LYS A 171 -2.14 3.05 12.25
CA LYS A 171 -1.70 4.05 13.25
C LYS A 171 -2.22 5.44 12.93
N GLU A 172 -2.45 6.23 13.96
CA GLU A 172 -2.73 7.67 13.87
C GLU A 172 -1.75 8.40 14.79
N GLY A 173 -0.89 9.24 14.20
CA GLY A 173 0.29 9.76 14.90
C GLY A 173 1.21 8.63 15.40
N SER A 174 1.34 8.51 16.71
CA SER A 174 2.13 7.47 17.40
C SER A 174 1.31 6.26 17.86
N GLU A 175 -0.02 6.38 17.92
CA GLU A 175 -0.89 5.36 18.52
C GLU A 175 -1.39 4.37 17.47
N THR A 176 -1.63 3.12 17.89
CA THR A 176 -2.14 2.05 17.00
C THR A 176 -3.63 1.90 17.24
N VAL A 177 -4.44 2.32 16.27
CA VAL A 177 -5.90 2.42 16.40
C VAL A 177 -6.59 1.11 16.01
N ALA A 178 -6.00 0.36 15.07
CA ALA A 178 -6.45 -0.99 14.73
C ALA A 178 -5.28 -1.88 14.29
N GLU A 179 -5.42 -3.18 14.50
CA GLU A 179 -4.60 -4.21 13.86
C GLU A 179 -5.52 -5.10 13.01
N LEU A 180 -5.20 -5.21 11.72
CA LEU A 180 -5.95 -5.98 10.73
C LEU A 180 -5.23 -7.32 10.49
N SER A 181 -5.43 -8.29 11.39
CA SER A 181 -4.70 -9.57 11.39
C SER A 181 -5.32 -10.66 10.52
N HIS A 182 -6.63 -10.63 10.24
CA HIS A 182 -7.33 -11.76 9.61
C HIS A 182 -7.90 -11.41 8.23
N PRO A 183 -8.03 -12.39 7.32
CA PRO A 183 -8.71 -12.18 6.04
C PRO A 183 -10.16 -11.73 6.22
N GLY A 184 -10.54 -10.63 5.58
CA GLY A 184 -11.88 -10.05 5.70
C GLY A 184 -12.09 -9.16 6.94
N ASP A 185 -11.07 -8.89 7.76
CA ASP A 185 -11.14 -7.79 8.72
C ASP A 185 -11.38 -6.46 7.97
N GLU A 186 -12.29 -5.65 8.50
CA GLU A 186 -12.66 -4.33 7.97
C GLU A 186 -12.53 -3.28 9.07
N TYR A 187 -11.96 -2.13 8.75
CA TYR A 187 -11.86 -0.98 9.66
C TYR A 187 -12.26 0.31 8.95
N ILE A 188 -13.18 1.06 9.54
CA ILE A 188 -13.65 2.34 9.00
C ILE A 188 -12.54 3.39 9.21
N ALA A 189 -11.81 3.69 8.14
CA ALA A 189 -10.72 4.65 8.14
C ALA A 189 -11.23 6.08 8.36
N ALA A 190 -12.39 6.42 7.78
CA ALA A 190 -13.07 7.70 7.96
C ALA A 190 -14.59 7.53 7.76
N LEU A 191 -15.39 8.08 8.68
CA LEU A 191 -16.85 8.15 8.55
C LEU A 191 -17.26 9.27 7.58
N GLY A 192 -18.22 8.99 6.69
CA GLY A 192 -18.87 10.01 5.89
C GLY A 192 -19.79 10.90 6.72
N GLY A 193 -19.94 12.16 6.32
CA GLY A 193 -20.79 13.13 7.03
C GLY A 193 -22.28 12.82 6.88
N ALA A 194 -23.08 13.16 7.90
CA ALA A 194 -24.53 12.99 7.83
C ALA A 194 -25.16 13.91 6.78
N GLY A 195 -26.21 13.40 6.11
CA GLY A 195 -27.02 14.19 5.18
C GLY A 195 -27.86 15.25 5.91
N GLY A 196 -27.84 16.47 5.39
CA GLY A 196 -28.56 17.62 5.93
C GLY A 196 -30.08 17.47 5.84
N LYS A 197 -30.81 18.15 6.72
CA LYS A 197 -32.27 18.04 6.82
C LYS A 197 -32.99 19.10 6.00
N GLY A 198 -33.89 18.64 5.14
CA GLY A 198 -34.73 19.51 4.32
C GLY A 198 -35.78 20.22 5.17
N ASN A 199 -36.37 21.30 4.67
CA ASN A 199 -37.37 22.05 5.43
C ASN A 199 -38.62 21.22 5.78
N ARG A 200 -38.89 20.16 5.00
CA ARG A 200 -39.89 19.12 5.32
C ARG A 200 -39.70 18.49 6.70
N PHE A 201 -38.46 18.33 7.16
CA PHE A 201 -38.12 17.72 8.46
C PHE A 201 -38.49 18.63 9.65
N PHE A 202 -38.44 19.95 9.46
CA PHE A 202 -38.74 20.95 10.49
C PHE A 202 -40.23 21.36 10.54
N LEU A 203 -41.12 20.57 9.93
CA LEU A 203 -42.55 20.80 9.93
C LEU A 203 -43.16 20.46 11.29
N ALA A 204 -43.72 21.47 11.96
CA ALA A 204 -44.30 21.35 13.30
C ALA A 204 -45.77 21.82 13.33
N ASN A 205 -46.39 21.84 14.51
CA ASN A 205 -47.79 22.26 14.67
C ASN A 205 -47.95 23.78 14.77
N ASP A 206 -46.98 24.43 15.40
CA ASP A 206 -46.74 25.86 15.48
C ASP A 206 -46.14 26.42 14.18
N ASN A 207 -45.15 25.74 13.59
CA ASN A 207 -44.53 26.14 12.32
C ASN A 207 -44.95 25.22 11.16
N ARG A 208 -45.98 25.66 10.41
CA ARG A 208 -46.51 24.95 9.21
C ARG A 208 -45.73 25.22 7.92
N ALA A 209 -44.88 26.25 7.88
CA ALA A 209 -44.14 26.66 6.69
C ALA A 209 -42.66 26.97 7.02
N PRO A 210 -41.90 25.98 7.56
CA PRO A 210 -40.48 26.17 7.85
C PRO A 210 -39.70 26.51 6.57
N ALA A 211 -38.89 27.57 6.64
CA ALA A 211 -37.85 27.87 5.65
C ALA A 211 -36.45 27.36 6.09
N MET A 212 -36.33 26.90 7.34
CA MET A 212 -35.11 26.33 7.91
C MET A 212 -34.77 24.99 7.24
N TYR A 213 -33.49 24.79 6.95
CA TYR A 213 -32.89 23.53 6.52
C TYR A 213 -31.50 23.44 7.17
N THR A 214 -30.88 22.25 7.20
CA THR A 214 -29.47 22.13 7.58
C THR A 214 -28.60 21.70 6.39
N PRO A 215 -27.36 22.23 6.28
CA PRO A 215 -26.37 21.71 5.33
C PRO A 215 -25.95 20.30 5.72
N GLY A 216 -25.32 19.58 4.78
CA GLY A 216 -24.70 18.30 5.07
C GLY A 216 -23.43 18.47 5.91
N GLU A 217 -23.14 17.50 6.76
CA GLU A 217 -21.92 17.52 7.57
C GLU A 217 -20.67 17.20 6.72
N PRO A 218 -19.51 17.76 7.05
CA PRO A 218 -18.26 17.37 6.41
C PRO A 218 -17.89 15.92 6.74
N GLY A 219 -17.35 15.20 5.78
CA GLY A 219 -16.77 13.87 6.01
C GLY A 219 -15.51 13.96 6.85
N GLN A 220 -15.21 12.91 7.62
CA GLN A 220 -13.98 12.88 8.43
C GLN A 220 -12.72 12.90 7.54
N GLU A 221 -11.73 13.67 7.97
CA GLU A 221 -10.38 13.70 7.40
C GLU A 221 -9.36 13.19 8.42
N ARG A 222 -8.64 12.12 8.10
CA ARG A 222 -7.67 11.45 9.00
C ARG A 222 -6.36 11.13 8.28
N VAL A 223 -5.24 11.24 9.00
CA VAL A 223 -3.90 10.92 8.49
C VAL A 223 -3.45 9.60 9.12
N LEU A 224 -3.64 8.51 8.38
CA LEU A 224 -3.30 7.17 8.83
C LEU A 224 -1.90 6.79 8.36
N LEU A 225 -1.12 6.17 9.25
CA LEU A 225 0.14 5.50 8.95
C LEU A 225 -0.12 4.00 8.98
N LEU A 226 -0.15 3.38 7.79
CA LEU A 226 -0.26 1.94 7.64
C LEU A 226 1.14 1.32 7.74
N GLU A 227 1.32 0.30 8.58
CA GLU A 227 2.57 -0.45 8.72
C GLU A 227 2.32 -1.96 8.66
N LEU A 228 3.13 -2.72 7.92
CA LEU A 228 3.05 -4.18 7.91
C LEU A 228 3.83 -4.79 9.08
N LYS A 229 3.21 -5.77 9.76
CA LYS A 229 3.77 -6.45 10.94
C LYS A 229 4.79 -7.54 10.56
N THR A 230 4.55 -8.23 9.45
CA THR A 230 5.38 -9.31 8.88
C THR A 230 6.32 -8.78 7.79
N VAL A 231 7.59 -9.18 7.82
CA VAL A 231 8.62 -8.78 6.82
C VAL A 231 8.62 -9.71 5.62
N ALA A 232 8.42 -11.01 5.85
CA ALA A 232 8.34 -12.04 4.82
C ALA A 232 7.53 -13.23 5.35
N HIS A 233 7.12 -14.12 4.44
CA HIS A 233 6.45 -15.36 4.81
C HIS A 233 7.52 -16.39 5.20
N ALA A 234 8.58 -16.50 4.39
CA ALA A 234 9.73 -17.36 4.64
C ALA A 234 11.00 -16.54 4.94
N GLY A 235 11.81 -17.01 5.89
CA GLY A 235 13.14 -16.48 6.17
C GLY A 235 14.25 -17.48 5.81
N LEU A 236 15.14 -17.12 4.89
CA LEU A 236 16.37 -17.87 4.58
C LEU A 236 17.39 -17.65 5.71
N VAL A 237 17.69 -18.70 6.46
CA VAL A 237 18.60 -18.71 7.62
C VAL A 237 19.82 -19.58 7.30
N GLY A 238 21.02 -19.18 7.73
CA GLY A 238 22.24 -19.94 7.47
C GLY A 238 23.50 -19.10 7.56
N PHE A 239 24.66 -19.75 7.50
CA PHE A 239 25.97 -19.10 7.59
C PHE A 239 26.26 -18.14 6.41
N PRO A 240 27.27 -17.24 6.55
CA PRO A 240 27.89 -16.58 5.41
C PRO A 240 28.32 -17.61 4.34
N ASN A 241 28.32 -17.21 3.07
CA ASN A 241 28.75 -18.04 1.92
C ASN A 241 28.00 -19.36 1.65
N ALA A 242 27.00 -19.73 2.46
CA ALA A 242 26.06 -20.84 2.19
C ALA A 242 25.13 -20.60 0.97
N GLY A 243 25.25 -19.45 0.30
CA GLY A 243 24.56 -19.18 -0.98
C GLY A 243 23.14 -18.62 -0.90
N LYS A 244 22.65 -18.24 0.30
CA LYS A 244 21.29 -17.68 0.52
C LYS A 244 20.88 -16.61 -0.48
N SER A 245 21.70 -15.58 -0.69
CA SER A 245 21.43 -14.49 -1.64
C SER A 245 21.40 -14.93 -3.11
N SER A 246 22.09 -16.03 -3.45
CA SER A 246 22.02 -16.65 -4.78
C SER A 246 20.74 -17.46 -4.92
N LEU A 247 20.38 -18.26 -3.90
CA LEU A 247 19.13 -19.02 -3.86
C LEU A 247 17.92 -18.09 -3.96
N LEU A 248 17.91 -16.97 -3.24
CA LEU A 248 16.85 -15.96 -3.34
C LEU A 248 16.70 -15.40 -4.77
N ARG A 249 17.82 -15.20 -5.49
CA ARG A 249 17.80 -14.74 -6.89
C ARG A 249 17.33 -15.82 -7.86
N ALA A 250 17.51 -17.10 -7.50
CA ALA A 250 17.10 -18.23 -8.32
C ALA A 250 15.59 -18.55 -8.18
N ILE A 251 15.01 -18.40 -6.98
CA ILE A 251 13.57 -18.63 -6.73
C ILE A 251 12.68 -17.40 -7.00
N SER A 252 13.28 -16.20 -7.11
CA SER A 252 12.54 -14.93 -7.31
C SER A 252 12.62 -14.49 -8.77
N ASN A 253 11.50 -14.63 -9.50
CA ASN A 253 11.40 -14.18 -10.90
C ASN A 253 11.65 -12.67 -11.08
N ALA A 254 11.53 -11.88 -9.99
CA ALA A 254 11.97 -10.50 -9.92
C ALA A 254 13.35 -10.38 -9.26
N LYS A 255 14.19 -9.44 -9.73
CA LYS A 255 15.43 -9.08 -9.01
C LYS A 255 15.09 -8.69 -7.55
N PRO A 256 15.65 -9.36 -6.53
CA PRO A 256 15.30 -9.09 -5.14
C PRO A 256 15.51 -7.62 -4.75
N THR A 257 14.53 -7.04 -4.08
CA THR A 257 14.56 -5.64 -3.64
C THR A 257 15.19 -5.52 -2.26
N VAL A 258 16.09 -4.54 -2.10
CA VAL A 258 16.65 -4.15 -0.81
C VAL A 258 15.55 -3.44 0.01
N ALA A 259 15.17 -4.00 1.15
CA ALA A 259 14.10 -3.46 1.99
C ALA A 259 14.68 -2.61 3.14
N SER A 260 14.47 -1.30 3.08
CA SER A 260 15.05 -0.33 4.03
C SER A 260 14.17 -0.12 5.27
N TYR A 261 14.43 -0.86 6.35
CA TYR A 261 13.72 -0.68 7.62
C TYR A 261 14.43 0.34 8.51
N PRO A 262 13.70 1.22 9.23
CA PRO A 262 14.32 2.22 10.13
C PRO A 262 14.93 1.62 11.40
N PHE A 263 14.97 0.29 11.53
CA PHE A 263 15.54 -0.46 12.64
C PHE A 263 16.61 -1.47 12.19
N THR A 264 16.90 -1.57 10.89
CA THR A 264 17.99 -2.40 10.36
C THR A 264 19.24 -1.57 10.13
N THR A 265 20.38 -2.00 10.68
CA THR A 265 21.70 -1.52 10.25
C THR A 265 22.08 -2.05 8.86
N LEU A 266 21.50 -3.19 8.46
CA LEU A 266 21.67 -3.82 7.15
C LEU A 266 20.33 -4.31 6.62
N ASN A 267 19.93 -3.75 5.48
CA ASN A 267 18.67 -4.01 4.80
C ASN A 267 18.63 -5.46 4.25
N PRO A 268 17.66 -6.31 4.61
CA PRO A 268 17.53 -7.64 3.99
C PRO A 268 17.11 -7.51 2.53
N HIS A 269 17.46 -8.52 1.71
CA HIS A 269 16.90 -8.65 0.37
C HIS A 269 15.59 -9.41 0.45
N ILE A 270 14.54 -8.89 -0.20
CA ILE A 270 13.25 -9.57 -0.32
C ILE A 270 13.02 -9.94 -1.78
N GLY A 271 12.82 -11.23 -2.02
CA GLY A 271 12.38 -11.79 -3.29
C GLY A 271 10.91 -12.16 -3.23
N ILE A 272 10.25 -12.12 -4.39
CA ILE A 272 8.86 -12.58 -4.53
C ILE A 272 8.92 -13.81 -5.43
N VAL A 273 8.62 -14.96 -4.83
CA VAL A 273 8.38 -16.20 -5.57
C VAL A 273 6.99 -16.08 -6.20
N HIS A 274 6.80 -16.55 -7.42
CA HIS A 274 5.51 -16.49 -8.11
C HIS A 274 5.07 -17.89 -8.55
N TYR A 275 3.82 -18.24 -8.25
CA TYR A 275 3.19 -19.50 -8.63
C TYR A 275 2.05 -19.25 -9.64
N ALA A 276 1.69 -20.26 -10.41
CA ALA A 276 0.70 -20.16 -11.50
C ALA A 276 -0.74 -19.90 -11.02
N ASP A 277 -1.04 -20.20 -9.76
CA ASP A 277 -2.33 -20.02 -9.06
C ASP A 277 -2.49 -18.63 -8.41
N HIS A 278 -1.63 -17.67 -8.79
CA HIS A 278 -1.53 -16.34 -8.20
C HIS A 278 -1.04 -16.31 -6.73
N LEU A 279 -0.61 -17.44 -6.15
CA LEU A 279 0.17 -17.40 -4.92
C LEU A 279 1.51 -16.70 -5.21
N SER A 280 1.97 -15.83 -4.30
CA SER A 280 3.25 -15.13 -4.46
C SER A 280 3.89 -14.76 -3.12
N PRO A 281 4.37 -15.75 -2.34
CA PRO A 281 4.96 -15.52 -1.03
C PRO A 281 6.26 -14.73 -1.13
N ALA A 282 6.41 -13.75 -0.24
CA ALA A 282 7.65 -13.01 -0.05
C ALA A 282 8.64 -13.84 0.78
N VAL A 283 9.89 -13.92 0.31
CA VAL A 283 11.00 -14.62 0.96
C VAL A 283 12.10 -13.60 1.28
N ALA A 284 12.59 -13.58 2.52
CA ALA A 284 13.70 -12.72 2.93
C ALA A 284 15.02 -13.50 3.02
N ASP A 285 16.07 -12.95 2.42
CA ASP A 285 17.47 -13.31 2.69
C ASP A 285 17.91 -12.54 3.94
N ILE A 286 17.92 -13.23 5.08
CA ILE A 286 18.45 -12.70 6.34
C ILE A 286 19.98 -12.82 6.27
N PRO A 287 20.75 -11.74 6.49
CA PRO A 287 22.21 -11.83 6.46
C PRO A 287 22.77 -12.86 7.44
N GLY A 288 23.90 -13.47 7.09
CA GLY A 288 24.32 -14.75 7.68
C GLY A 288 24.56 -14.71 9.19
N ILE A 289 23.97 -15.69 9.88
CA ILE A 289 24.22 -15.94 11.30
C ILE A 289 25.65 -16.47 11.45
N VAL A 290 26.34 -16.06 12.53
CA VAL A 290 27.65 -16.56 12.94
C VAL A 290 27.55 -17.20 14.33
N ARG A 291 28.44 -18.14 14.65
CA ARG A 291 28.50 -18.75 16.00
C ARG A 291 28.67 -17.66 17.07
N GLY A 292 27.79 -17.65 18.08
CA GLY A 292 27.71 -16.63 19.13
C GLY A 292 26.89 -15.37 18.77
N ALA A 293 26.07 -15.40 17.72
CA ALA A 293 25.18 -14.28 17.37
C ALA A 293 24.20 -13.90 18.51
N HIS A 294 23.70 -14.88 19.27
CA HIS A 294 22.90 -14.63 20.48
C HIS A 294 23.64 -13.78 21.54
N GLN A 295 24.98 -13.76 21.51
CA GLN A 295 25.84 -13.01 22.43
C GLN A 295 26.26 -11.63 21.88
N ASN A 296 25.54 -11.10 20.87
CA ASN A 296 25.93 -9.91 20.11
C ASN A 296 27.29 -10.02 19.38
N ARG A 297 27.81 -11.23 19.10
CA ARG A 297 28.99 -11.34 18.22
C ARG A 297 28.56 -11.00 16.79
N GLY A 298 29.26 -10.03 16.19
CA GLY A 298 28.86 -9.45 14.90
C GLY A 298 27.59 -8.60 15.00
N LEU A 299 26.56 -8.98 14.25
CA LEU A 299 25.33 -8.18 14.05
C LEU A 299 24.07 -8.87 14.65
N GLY A 300 24.30 -9.84 15.53
CA GLY A 300 23.37 -10.91 15.90
C GLY A 300 21.94 -10.51 16.28
N LEU A 301 21.73 -9.88 17.45
CA LEU A 301 20.37 -9.54 17.93
C LEU A 301 19.57 -8.70 16.92
N SER A 302 20.22 -7.81 16.18
CA SER A 302 19.55 -7.03 15.13
C SER A 302 18.93 -7.92 14.06
N PHE A 303 19.63 -8.98 13.61
CA PHE A 303 19.10 -9.90 12.61
C PHE A 303 18.10 -10.90 13.17
N LEU A 304 18.34 -11.43 14.37
CA LEU A 304 17.46 -12.45 14.99
C LEU A 304 16.01 -11.91 15.16
N ARG A 305 15.86 -10.61 15.48
CA ARG A 305 14.56 -9.88 15.49
C ARG A 305 13.83 -9.78 14.13
N HIS A 306 14.49 -10.07 13.02
CA HIS A 306 13.85 -10.15 11.70
C HIS A 306 13.39 -11.58 11.38
N ILE A 307 14.10 -12.57 11.91
CA ILE A 307 13.69 -13.99 11.87
C ILE A 307 12.38 -14.19 12.64
N GLU A 308 12.22 -13.49 13.78
CA GLU A 308 10.96 -13.45 14.53
C GLU A 308 9.73 -13.07 13.68
N ARG A 309 9.92 -12.27 12.62
CA ARG A 309 8.85 -11.75 11.73
C ARG A 309 8.56 -12.60 10.49
N CYS A 310 9.19 -13.77 10.37
CA CYS A 310 8.90 -14.76 9.32
C CYS A 310 7.96 -15.83 9.87
N LEU A 311 7.02 -16.34 9.07
CA LEU A 311 6.08 -17.40 9.48
C LEU A 311 6.79 -18.76 9.58
N PHE A 312 7.63 -19.07 8.59
CA PHE A 312 8.43 -20.29 8.53
C PHE A 312 9.88 -20.01 8.12
N LEU A 313 10.79 -20.94 8.41
CA LEU A 313 12.23 -20.79 8.22
C LEU A 313 12.79 -21.77 7.18
N LEU A 314 13.82 -21.36 6.46
CA LEU A 314 14.49 -22.14 5.44
C LEU A 314 15.98 -22.18 5.76
N PHE A 315 16.45 -23.28 6.36
CA PHE A 315 17.84 -23.46 6.78
C PHE A 315 18.71 -23.83 5.57
N VAL A 316 19.48 -22.88 5.05
CA VAL A 316 20.41 -23.08 3.94
C VAL A 316 21.77 -23.51 4.47
N VAL A 317 22.09 -24.78 4.24
CA VAL A 317 23.31 -25.47 4.67
C VAL A 317 24.31 -25.56 3.51
N ASP A 318 25.59 -25.41 3.81
CA ASP A 318 26.67 -25.56 2.84
C ASP A 318 27.16 -27.02 2.76
N LEU A 319 26.60 -27.77 1.80
CA LEU A 319 27.27 -28.75 0.96
C LEU A 319 28.75 -29.09 1.17
N SER A 320 29.56 -28.08 0.87
CA SER A 320 30.97 -28.20 0.49
C SER A 320 31.93 -28.22 1.68
N LEU A 321 31.41 -27.93 2.87
CA LEU A 321 32.15 -27.98 4.11
C LEU A 321 32.12 -29.40 4.70
N PRO A 322 33.15 -29.80 5.48
CA PRO A 322 33.03 -30.96 6.35
C PRO A 322 31.90 -30.74 7.37
N GLU A 323 31.25 -31.81 7.79
CA GLU A 323 30.24 -31.85 8.87
C GLU A 323 29.03 -30.89 8.67
N PRO A 324 28.26 -31.01 7.56
CA PRO A 324 27.11 -30.14 7.32
C PRO A 324 25.98 -30.26 8.37
N TRP A 325 25.91 -31.35 9.14
CA TRP A 325 24.95 -31.50 10.25
C TRP A 325 25.23 -30.50 11.37
N ALA A 326 26.49 -30.27 11.72
CA ALA A 326 26.90 -29.32 12.76
C ALA A 326 26.44 -27.88 12.43
N GLN A 327 26.36 -27.53 11.14
CA GLN A 327 25.80 -26.23 10.72
C GLN A 327 24.32 -26.09 11.11
N VAL A 328 23.52 -27.16 11.00
CA VAL A 328 22.09 -27.15 11.38
C VAL A 328 21.95 -27.04 12.90
N GLU A 329 22.76 -27.79 13.63
CA GLU A 329 22.78 -27.78 15.10
C GLU A 329 23.16 -26.40 15.65
N ASP A 330 24.24 -25.79 15.14
CA ASP A 330 24.62 -24.40 15.44
C ASP A 330 23.45 -23.43 15.22
N LEU A 331 22.82 -23.49 14.05
CA LEU A 331 21.76 -22.54 13.67
C LEU A 331 20.51 -22.72 14.53
N LYS A 332 20.14 -23.96 14.88
CA LYS A 332 19.04 -24.23 15.83
C LYS A 332 19.39 -23.75 17.24
N TYR A 333 20.62 -23.98 17.70
CA TYR A 333 21.11 -23.49 19.00
C TYR A 333 21.11 -21.96 19.10
N GLU A 334 21.61 -21.25 18.09
CA GLU A 334 21.63 -19.77 18.04
C GLU A 334 20.22 -19.16 18.05
N LEU A 335 19.25 -19.80 17.38
CA LEU A 335 17.85 -19.36 17.39
C LEU A 335 17.19 -19.59 18.76
N GLU A 336 17.36 -20.78 19.34
CA GLU A 336 16.75 -21.12 20.63
C GLU A 336 17.37 -20.31 21.78
N LYS A 337 18.68 -20.02 21.72
CA LYS A 337 19.37 -19.10 22.66
C LYS A 337 19.01 -17.63 22.47
N HIS A 338 18.41 -17.25 21.34
CA HIS A 338 17.80 -15.94 21.20
C HIS A 338 16.40 -15.90 21.82
N LYS A 339 15.60 -16.94 21.57
CA LYS A 339 14.22 -17.04 22.02
C LYS A 339 13.73 -18.49 22.00
N GLU A 340 13.23 -18.95 23.13
CA GLU A 340 12.64 -20.28 23.27
C GLU A 340 11.46 -20.47 22.29
N GLY A 341 11.38 -21.65 21.68
CA GLY A 341 10.41 -21.99 20.63
C GLY A 341 10.73 -21.43 19.24
N LEU A 342 11.77 -20.61 19.06
CA LEU A 342 12.11 -20.06 17.74
C LEU A 342 12.66 -21.14 16.79
N SER A 343 13.37 -22.15 17.30
CA SER A 343 13.82 -23.31 16.52
C SER A 343 12.68 -24.30 16.19
N GLN A 344 11.58 -24.26 16.95
CA GLN A 344 10.42 -25.16 16.81
C GLN A 344 9.42 -24.69 15.74
N ARG A 345 9.62 -23.49 15.17
CA ARG A 345 8.80 -23.00 14.04
C ARG A 345 8.87 -23.96 12.85
N PRO A 346 7.82 -24.03 12.01
CA PRO A 346 7.86 -24.78 10.75
C PRO A 346 9.12 -24.41 9.96
N HIS A 347 9.92 -25.41 9.60
CA HIS A 347 11.19 -25.18 8.93
C HIS A 347 11.55 -26.30 7.96
N GLU A 348 12.26 -25.93 6.90
CA GLU A 348 12.83 -26.84 5.92
C GLU A 348 14.36 -26.75 5.95
N ILE A 349 15.03 -27.87 5.69
CA ILE A 349 16.49 -27.92 5.55
C ILE A 349 16.84 -28.03 4.07
N ILE A 350 17.59 -27.04 3.58
CA ILE A 350 18.00 -26.88 2.20
C ILE A 350 19.52 -27.10 2.11
N ALA A 351 19.93 -28.17 1.46
CA ALA A 351 21.33 -28.53 1.31
C ALA A 351 21.84 -28.02 -0.05
N ASN A 352 22.60 -26.94 -0.03
CA ASN A 352 22.99 -26.19 -1.23
C ASN A 352 24.39 -26.59 -1.73
N LYS A 353 24.71 -26.20 -2.98
CA LYS A 353 25.96 -26.47 -3.73
C LYS A 353 26.14 -27.90 -4.24
N MET A 354 25.05 -28.56 -4.65
CA MET A 354 25.09 -29.90 -5.28
C MET A 354 25.87 -29.98 -6.61
N ASP A 355 26.27 -28.85 -7.16
CA ASP A 355 27.24 -28.72 -8.27
C ASP A 355 28.66 -29.18 -7.90
N LEU A 356 29.02 -29.23 -6.62
CA LEU A 356 30.35 -29.66 -6.16
C LEU A 356 30.38 -31.17 -5.87
N PRO A 357 31.43 -31.91 -6.27
CA PRO A 357 31.50 -33.36 -6.04
C PRO A 357 31.58 -33.73 -4.55
N GLN A 358 32.16 -32.87 -3.71
CA GLN A 358 32.18 -33.04 -2.25
C GLN A 358 30.77 -33.01 -1.66
N ALA A 359 29.90 -32.13 -2.17
CA ALA A 359 28.53 -32.01 -1.70
C ALA A 359 27.72 -33.30 -1.91
N ARG A 360 27.93 -33.94 -3.06
CA ARG A 360 27.29 -35.21 -3.42
C ARG A 360 27.71 -36.36 -2.49
N ALA A 361 28.94 -36.35 -1.98
CA ALA A 361 29.42 -37.33 -1.00
C ALA A 361 28.88 -37.07 0.43
N ASN A 362 28.65 -35.81 0.79
CA ASN A 362 28.19 -35.40 2.12
C ASN A 362 26.67 -35.55 2.32
N LEU A 363 25.87 -35.55 1.24
CA LEU A 363 24.40 -35.62 1.30
C LEU A 363 23.87 -36.85 2.09
N PRO A 364 24.33 -38.10 1.87
CA PRO A 364 23.79 -39.25 2.59
C PRO A 364 24.10 -39.20 4.09
N GLN A 365 25.27 -38.64 4.48
CA GLN A 365 25.63 -38.45 5.87
C GLN A 365 24.72 -37.42 6.54
N LEU A 366 24.44 -36.30 5.86
CA LEU A 366 23.51 -35.27 6.36
C LEU A 366 22.10 -35.82 6.60
N GLN A 367 21.57 -36.62 5.66
CA GLN A 367 20.27 -37.26 5.81
C GLN A 367 20.24 -38.29 6.95
N ALA A 368 21.29 -39.11 7.08
CA ALA A 368 21.40 -40.10 8.15
C ALA A 368 21.50 -39.47 9.55
N HIS A 369 22.19 -38.34 9.69
CA HIS A 369 22.29 -37.61 10.97
C HIS A 369 21.02 -36.85 11.34
N LEU A 370 20.29 -36.29 10.38
CA LEU A 370 19.08 -35.50 10.66
C LEU A 370 17.81 -36.33 10.82
N GLY A 371 17.74 -37.53 10.23
CA GLY A 371 16.54 -38.39 10.28
C GLY A 371 15.29 -37.76 9.63
N GLN A 372 15.49 -36.79 8.73
CA GLN A 372 14.45 -36.00 8.07
C GLN A 372 14.75 -35.87 6.58
N GLU A 373 13.73 -35.61 5.77
CA GLU A 373 13.94 -35.24 4.37
C GLU A 373 14.67 -33.89 4.29
N VAL A 374 15.60 -33.79 3.34
CA VAL A 374 16.44 -32.61 3.12
C VAL A 374 16.45 -32.30 1.64
N ILE A 375 16.06 -31.08 1.26
CA ILE A 375 16.01 -30.67 -0.14
C ILE A 375 17.43 -30.30 -0.60
N ALA A 376 18.08 -31.23 -1.27
CA ALA A 376 19.37 -31.01 -1.91
C ALA A 376 19.19 -30.32 -3.27
N LEU A 377 19.91 -29.21 -3.48
CA LEU A 377 19.81 -28.39 -4.70
C LEU A 377 21.11 -27.66 -5.04
N SER A 378 21.16 -27.02 -6.21
CA SER A 378 22.16 -26.01 -6.54
C SER A 378 21.51 -24.69 -6.95
N ALA A 379 21.74 -23.65 -6.16
CA ALA A 379 21.37 -22.28 -6.49
C ALA A 379 22.17 -21.67 -7.67
N LEU A 380 23.16 -22.39 -8.23
CA LEU A 380 23.98 -21.94 -9.35
C LEU A 380 23.55 -22.56 -10.68
N THR A 381 23.28 -23.87 -10.71
CA THR A 381 22.82 -24.58 -11.92
C THR A 381 21.30 -24.57 -12.08
N GLY A 382 20.56 -24.33 -11.00
CA GLY A 382 19.10 -24.47 -10.95
C GLY A 382 18.61 -25.89 -10.65
N GLU A 383 19.54 -26.84 -10.45
CA GLU A 383 19.25 -28.23 -10.11
C GLU A 383 18.35 -28.31 -8.86
N ASN A 384 17.18 -28.93 -9.01
CA ASN A 384 16.17 -29.20 -7.99
C ASN A 384 15.48 -27.99 -7.32
N LEU A 385 15.41 -26.82 -7.98
CA LEU A 385 14.65 -25.67 -7.46
C LEU A 385 13.13 -25.93 -7.40
N GLU A 386 12.57 -26.75 -8.29
CA GLU A 386 11.13 -27.01 -8.35
C GLU A 386 10.59 -27.73 -7.09
N GLN A 387 11.35 -28.69 -6.54
CA GLN A 387 11.01 -29.35 -5.28
C GLN A 387 10.97 -28.35 -4.11
N LEU A 388 11.92 -27.41 -4.06
CA LEU A 388 11.90 -26.33 -3.07
C LEU A 388 10.65 -25.45 -3.21
N LEU A 389 10.27 -25.06 -4.43
CA LEU A 389 9.08 -24.24 -4.67
C LEU A 389 7.81 -24.97 -4.20
N LEU A 390 7.62 -26.23 -4.59
CA LEU A 390 6.48 -27.04 -4.14
C LEU A 390 6.42 -27.14 -2.61
N ARG A 391 7.56 -27.35 -1.95
CA ARG A 391 7.64 -27.43 -0.48
C ARG A 391 7.38 -26.09 0.22
N VAL A 392 7.93 -25.00 -0.29
CA VAL A 392 7.69 -23.63 0.21
C VAL A 392 6.21 -23.26 0.14
N LYS A 393 5.49 -23.70 -0.92
CA LYS A 393 4.03 -23.57 -0.98
C LYS A 393 3.33 -24.38 0.13
N VAL A 394 3.65 -25.66 0.28
CA VAL A 394 3.02 -26.52 1.31
C VAL A 394 3.21 -25.95 2.72
N LEU A 395 4.41 -25.43 3.04
CA LEU A 395 4.69 -24.78 4.32
C LEU A 395 3.94 -23.45 4.49
N HIS A 396 3.87 -22.62 3.45
CA HIS A 396 3.07 -21.39 3.45
C HIS A 396 1.60 -21.67 3.74
N ASP A 397 1.00 -22.62 3.01
CA ASP A 397 -0.43 -22.91 3.11
C ASP A 397 -0.76 -23.56 4.48
N ALA A 398 0.11 -24.44 4.99
CA ALA A 398 -0.03 -25.01 6.34
C ALA A 398 0.05 -23.94 7.46
N CYS A 399 0.95 -22.95 7.36
CA CYS A 399 1.01 -21.83 8.30
C CYS A 399 -0.27 -20.98 8.24
N VAL A 400 -0.81 -20.70 7.05
CA VAL A 400 -2.02 -19.88 6.87
C VAL A 400 -3.27 -20.57 7.44
N GLU A 401 -3.42 -21.88 7.29
CA GLU A 401 -4.53 -22.59 7.95
C GLU A 401 -4.35 -22.68 9.47
N ALA A 402 -3.12 -22.81 9.97
CA ALA A 402 -2.84 -22.79 11.41
C ALA A 402 -3.17 -21.43 12.07
N GLU A 403 -2.90 -20.31 11.40
CA GLU A 403 -3.30 -18.98 11.89
C GLU A 403 -4.82 -18.80 11.89
N ARG A 404 -5.53 -19.28 10.85
CA ARG A 404 -7.01 -19.26 10.80
C ARG A 404 -7.64 -20.07 11.94
N GLY A 405 -7.03 -21.17 12.37
CA GLY A 405 -7.50 -22.02 13.46
C GLY A 405 -7.46 -21.34 14.85
N GLN A 406 -6.70 -20.25 15.03
CA GLN A 406 -6.55 -19.55 16.31
C GLN A 406 -7.50 -18.34 16.47
N GLY A 407 -8.49 -18.21 15.59
CA GLY A 407 -9.33 -17.02 15.44
C GLY A 407 -9.98 -16.52 16.73
N ARG A 408 -9.49 -15.37 17.24
CA ARG A 408 -10.33 -14.44 18.01
C ARG A 408 -11.45 -13.91 17.10
N GLN A 409 -12.56 -13.48 17.70
CA GLN A 409 -13.65 -12.86 16.93
C GLN A 409 -13.13 -11.67 16.11
N PRO A 410 -13.56 -11.53 14.84
CA PRO A 410 -13.17 -10.39 14.00
C PRO A 410 -13.65 -9.08 14.64
N LEU A 411 -12.84 -8.03 14.52
CA LEU A 411 -13.10 -6.71 15.08
C LEU A 411 -14.24 -6.00 14.32
N ARG A 412 -15.47 -6.43 14.55
CA ARG A 412 -16.68 -5.73 14.09
C ARG A 412 -16.90 -4.47 14.93
N TRP A 413 -16.99 -3.34 14.23
CA TRP A 413 -17.40 -2.02 14.72
C TRP A 413 -18.47 -1.48 13.78
#